data_AF-A0A9Q1F233-F1
#
_entry.id   AF-A0A9Q1F233-F1
#
_cell.length_a   1.000
_cell.length_b   1.000
_cell.length_c   1.000
_cell.angle_alpha   90.00
_cell.angle_beta   90.00
_cell.angle_gamma   90.00
#
_symmetry.space_group_name_H-M   'P 1'
#
loop_
_entity.id
_entity.type
_entity.pdbx_description
1 polymer ?
#
loop_
_entity_poly.entity_id
_entity_poly.type
_entity_poly.pdbx_seq_one_letter_code
_entity_poly.pdbx_strand_id
1 'polypeptide(L)'
;MNGTIQRALCKLAINAYLSILIRKHNRQNPDAAAFIDSFAMTAIWDRKSSRLRIDPMAFTVIVGIVNEHHHWMLLVIYPQEKKSLFLDPMGESLANTRRCLETTRAFMRQKGCNVSRWSCDSLPHGLQQDGTSCGIFALKFAEKVLEGEALDTKVSLGAVNKWRLEVATTLLQESDDLSNLYHYCGCEENEDTEWVCCEICGRWFHYQCVQRPPLDEDYFCPACI
;
A
#
# COMPACT_ATOMS: atom_id res chain seq x y z
N MET A 1 12.08 -29.87 -7.99
CA MET A 1 11.13 -28.74 -8.12
C MET A 1 11.57 -27.67 -7.13
N ASN A 2 12.36 -26.69 -7.57
CA ASN A 2 12.73 -25.55 -6.72
C ASN A 2 11.53 -24.60 -6.68
N GLY A 3 10.69 -24.73 -5.64
CA GLY A 3 9.61 -23.80 -5.38
C GLY A 3 10.20 -22.47 -4.93
N THR A 4 10.07 -21.43 -5.76
CA THR A 4 10.36 -20.05 -5.35
C THR A 4 9.50 -19.71 -4.14
N ILE A 5 10.11 -19.48 -2.98
CA ILE A 5 9.39 -19.10 -1.75
C ILE A 5 8.75 -17.74 -1.98
N GLN A 6 7.43 -17.71 -2.08
CA GLN A 6 6.68 -16.46 -2.15
C GLN A 6 6.59 -15.81 -0.77
N ARG A 7 7.08 -14.58 -0.66
CA ARG A 7 7.05 -13.80 0.58
C ARG A 7 5.74 -13.01 0.70
N ALA A 8 5.24 -12.87 1.92
CA ALA A 8 4.15 -11.97 2.24
C ALA A 8 4.58 -10.51 2.06
N LEU A 9 3.64 -9.63 1.67
CA LEU A 9 3.90 -8.20 1.58
C LEU A 9 4.08 -7.58 2.97
N CYS A 10 5.01 -6.63 3.08
CA CYS A 10 5.19 -5.82 4.27
C CYS A 10 4.25 -4.60 4.27
N LYS A 11 4.10 -3.97 5.45
CA LYS A 11 3.22 -2.80 5.63
C LYS A 11 3.59 -1.62 4.72
N LEU A 12 4.89 -1.40 4.48
CA LEU A 12 5.38 -0.30 3.65
C LEU A 12 4.95 -0.48 2.19
N ALA A 13 5.12 -1.67 1.62
CA ALA A 13 4.71 -1.95 0.24
C ALA A 13 3.20 -1.77 0.04
N ILE A 14 2.38 -2.22 1.00
CA ILE A 14 0.92 -2.06 0.96
C ILE A 14 0.53 -0.59 1.02
N ASN A 15 1.07 0.17 1.97
CA ASN A 15 0.74 1.59 2.12
C ASN A 15 1.19 2.39 0.89
N ALA A 16 2.40 2.13 0.37
CA ALA A 16 2.93 2.80 -0.82
C ALA A 16 2.05 2.52 -2.05
N TYR A 17 1.75 1.25 -2.33
CA TYR A 17 0.92 0.90 -3.49
C TYR A 17 -0.50 1.47 -3.37
N LEU A 18 -1.12 1.38 -2.19
CA LEU A 18 -2.45 1.95 -1.97
C LEU A 18 -2.47 3.47 -2.18
N SER A 19 -1.43 4.18 -1.74
CA SER A 19 -1.30 5.62 -1.97
C SER A 19 -1.19 5.97 -3.46
N ILE A 20 -0.49 5.13 -4.24
CA ILE A 20 -0.37 5.27 -5.70
C ILE A 20 -1.73 5.06 -6.36
N LEU A 21 -2.49 4.02 -5.98
CA LEU A 21 -3.84 3.77 -6.51
C LEU A 21 -4.75 4.99 -6.32
N ILE A 22 -4.73 5.55 -5.11
CA ILE A 22 -5.60 6.67 -4.73
C ILE A 22 -5.18 7.94 -5.47
N ARG A 23 -3.87 8.19 -5.60
CA ARG A 23 -3.35 9.29 -6.44
C ARG A 23 -3.78 9.13 -7.90
N LYS A 24 -3.69 7.93 -8.46
CA LYS A 24 -4.10 7.65 -9.85
C LYS A 24 -5.61 7.86 -10.04
N HIS A 25 -6.42 7.35 -9.13
CA HIS A 25 -7.88 7.55 -9.14
C HIS A 25 -8.23 9.05 -9.08
N ASN A 26 -7.59 9.80 -8.19
CA ASN A 26 -7.87 11.23 -8.00
C ASN A 26 -7.38 12.12 -9.16
N ARG A 27 -6.42 11.67 -9.98
CA ARG A 27 -6.06 12.40 -11.22
C ARG A 27 -7.22 12.46 -12.21
N GLN A 28 -8.08 11.44 -12.21
CA GLN A 28 -9.26 11.36 -13.07
C GLN A 28 -10.50 11.94 -12.37
N ASN A 29 -10.56 11.83 -11.04
CA ASN A 29 -11.68 12.29 -10.21
C ASN A 29 -11.14 13.11 -9.02
N PRO A 30 -10.85 14.40 -9.19
CA PRO A 30 -10.24 15.22 -8.15
C PRO A 30 -10.96 15.09 -6.80
N ASP A 31 -10.19 14.78 -5.76
CA ASP A 31 -10.63 14.63 -4.37
C ASP A 31 -11.75 13.61 -4.11
N ALA A 32 -11.98 12.66 -5.03
CA ALA A 32 -12.99 11.62 -4.85
C ALA A 32 -12.59 10.61 -3.76
N ALA A 33 -11.33 10.17 -3.75
CA ALA A 33 -10.87 9.11 -2.85
C ALA A 33 -9.87 9.62 -1.80
N ALA A 34 -9.99 9.11 -0.58
CA ALA A 34 -8.94 9.20 0.44
C ALA A 34 -8.46 7.81 0.84
N PHE A 35 -7.25 7.75 1.40
CA PHE A 35 -6.76 6.52 2.01
C PHE A 35 -6.37 6.72 3.46
N ILE A 36 -6.55 5.66 4.24
CA ILE A 36 -6.06 5.55 5.61
C ILE A 36 -4.98 4.48 5.60
N ASP A 37 -3.78 4.82 6.06
CA ASP A 37 -2.68 3.85 6.12
C ASP A 37 -3.03 2.64 6.99
N SER A 38 -2.34 1.52 6.75
CA SER A 38 -2.65 0.27 7.43
C SER A 38 -2.50 0.32 8.95
N PHE A 39 -1.67 1.19 9.52
CA PHE A 39 -1.55 1.32 10.98
C PHE A 39 -2.79 1.98 11.55
N ALA A 40 -3.19 3.11 10.95
CA ALA A 40 -4.34 3.85 11.40
C ALA A 40 -5.66 3.10 11.12
N MET A 41 -5.76 2.39 10.00
CA MET A 41 -6.93 1.55 9.69
C MET A 41 -7.02 0.36 10.64
N THR A 42 -5.90 -0.28 10.98
CA THR A 42 -5.88 -1.34 12.01
C THR A 42 -6.25 -0.79 13.40
N ALA A 43 -5.81 0.42 13.75
CA ALA A 43 -6.22 1.05 15.01
C ALA A 43 -7.74 1.29 15.05
N ILE A 44 -8.35 1.72 13.94
CA ILE A 44 -9.81 1.84 13.80
C ILE A 44 -10.50 0.47 13.94
N TRP A 45 -9.96 -0.56 13.29
CA TRP A 45 -10.45 -1.94 13.37
C TRP A 45 -10.44 -2.49 14.82
N ASP A 46 -9.44 -2.10 15.59
CA ASP A 46 -9.29 -2.42 17.02
C ASP A 46 -10.11 -1.49 17.94
N ARG A 47 -10.88 -0.55 17.39
CA ARG A 47 -11.62 0.50 18.14
C ARG A 47 -10.74 1.36 19.04
N LYS A 48 -9.47 1.52 18.69
CA LYS A 48 -8.56 2.45 19.36
C LYS A 48 -8.85 3.87 18.85
N SER A 49 -8.64 4.87 19.69
CA SER A 49 -8.85 6.25 19.29
C SER A 49 -7.88 6.62 18.17
N SER A 50 -8.40 6.95 16.99
CA SER A 50 -7.58 7.46 15.90
C SER A 50 -7.46 8.99 16.00
N ARG A 51 -6.22 9.50 15.92
CA ARG A 51 -5.92 10.94 15.84
C ARG A 51 -5.95 11.47 14.40
N LEU A 52 -6.39 10.66 13.43
CA LEU A 52 -6.48 11.05 12.02
C LEU A 52 -7.25 12.36 11.87
N ARG A 53 -6.67 13.35 11.20
CA ARG A 53 -7.34 14.61 10.87
C ARG A 53 -7.89 14.50 9.45
N ILE A 54 -9.07 13.90 9.34
CA ILE A 54 -9.80 13.73 8.08
C ILE A 54 -11.25 14.13 8.33
N ASP A 55 -11.84 14.87 7.39
CA ASP A 55 -13.29 15.00 7.24
C ASP A 55 -13.77 13.90 6.28
N PRO A 56 -14.42 12.83 6.78
CA PRO A 56 -14.86 11.75 5.91
C PRO A 56 -15.85 12.21 4.84
N MET A 57 -16.69 13.21 5.14
CA MET A 57 -17.75 13.64 4.22
C MET A 57 -17.22 14.39 3.00
N ALA A 58 -15.95 14.79 3.02
CA ALA A 58 -15.27 15.42 1.88
C ALA A 58 -14.92 14.43 0.75
N PHE A 59 -14.95 13.12 1.01
CA PHE A 59 -14.51 12.08 0.06
C PHE A 59 -15.65 11.14 -0.29
N THR A 60 -15.79 10.77 -1.56
CA THR A 60 -16.79 9.77 -2.00
C THR A 60 -16.46 8.38 -1.50
N VAL A 61 -15.17 8.08 -1.38
CA VAL A 61 -14.67 6.79 -0.93
C VAL A 61 -13.44 6.95 -0.05
N ILE A 62 -13.36 6.18 1.03
CA ILE A 62 -12.18 6.11 1.90
C ILE A 62 -11.75 4.66 1.96
N VAL A 63 -10.50 4.39 1.57
CA VAL A 63 -9.95 3.04 1.45
C VAL A 63 -8.88 2.81 2.51
N GLY A 64 -8.88 1.65 3.16
CA GLY A 64 -7.76 1.24 4.01
C GLY A 64 -7.67 -0.27 4.14
N ILE A 65 -6.45 -0.74 4.41
CA ILE A 65 -6.16 -2.16 4.54
C ILE A 65 -5.83 -2.46 6.00
N VAL A 66 -6.58 -3.39 6.58
CA VAL A 66 -6.43 -3.87 7.96
C VAL A 66 -5.39 -4.98 8.01
N ASN A 67 -4.54 -4.97 9.04
CA ASN A 67 -3.65 -6.08 9.36
C ASN A 67 -4.04 -6.68 10.71
N GLU A 68 -4.62 -7.88 10.71
CA GLU A 68 -4.92 -8.64 11.91
C GLU A 68 -4.09 -9.92 11.91
N HIS A 69 -3.12 -10.03 12.83
CA HIS A 69 -2.26 -11.21 12.95
C HIS A 69 -1.60 -11.68 11.63
N HIS A 70 -1.05 -10.74 10.85
CA HIS A 70 -0.44 -10.98 9.53
C HIS A 70 -1.44 -11.33 8.41
N HIS A 71 -2.74 -11.25 8.69
CA HIS A 71 -3.80 -11.34 7.69
C HIS A 71 -4.22 -9.95 7.23
N TRP A 72 -4.20 -9.76 5.91
CA TRP A 72 -4.49 -8.49 5.27
C TRP A 72 -5.90 -8.51 4.68
N MET A 73 -6.74 -7.56 5.10
CA MET A 73 -8.15 -7.45 4.66
C MET A 73 -8.44 -6.03 4.21
N LEU A 74 -9.36 -5.86 3.26
CA LEU A 74 -9.73 -4.55 2.75
C LEU A 74 -10.99 -4.03 3.47
N LEU A 75 -10.95 -2.77 3.87
CA LEU A 75 -12.08 -2.02 4.38
C LEU A 75 -12.25 -0.74 3.57
N VAL A 76 -13.44 -0.56 3.00
CA VAL A 76 -13.82 0.62 2.24
C VAL A 76 -15.02 1.28 2.92
N ILE A 77 -15.01 2.61 3.00
CA ILE A 77 -16.08 3.42 3.58
C ILE A 77 -16.61 4.30 2.47
N TYR A 78 -17.93 4.34 2.31
CA TYR A 78 -18.64 5.27 1.43
C TYR A 78 -19.46 6.24 2.29
N PRO A 79 -18.88 7.38 2.69
CA PRO A 79 -19.48 8.32 3.65
C PRO A 79 -20.89 8.78 3.28
N GLN A 80 -21.09 9.18 2.03
CA GLN A 80 -22.34 9.74 1.52
C GLN A 80 -23.43 8.67 1.38
N GLU A 81 -23.04 7.44 1.04
CA GLU A 81 -23.94 6.30 0.90
C GLU A 81 -24.29 5.63 2.24
N LYS A 82 -23.59 5.99 3.32
CA LYS A 82 -23.72 5.38 4.64
C LYS A 82 -23.51 3.87 4.61
N LYS A 83 -22.50 3.42 3.87
CA LYS A 83 -22.15 2.00 3.82
C LYS A 83 -20.65 1.81 3.97
N SER A 84 -20.28 0.63 4.44
CA SER A 84 -18.92 0.11 4.34
C SER A 84 -18.91 -1.15 3.49
N LEU A 85 -17.77 -1.45 2.89
CA LEU A 85 -17.51 -2.69 2.18
C LEU A 85 -16.32 -3.37 2.86
N PHE A 86 -16.50 -4.65 3.20
CA PHE A 86 -15.47 -5.48 3.81
C PHE A 86 -15.15 -6.64 2.86
N LEU A 87 -13.86 -6.82 2.57
CA LEU A 87 -13.39 -7.89 1.70
C LEU A 87 -12.22 -8.63 2.36
N ASP A 88 -12.39 -9.94 2.52
CA ASP A 88 -11.43 -10.83 3.15
C ASP A 88 -10.91 -11.83 2.11
N PRO A 89 -9.60 -11.84 1.79
CA PRO A 89 -9.04 -12.82 0.84
C PRO A 89 -9.33 -14.29 1.17
N MET A 90 -9.61 -14.63 2.43
CA MET A 90 -9.98 -15.98 2.89
C MET A 90 -11.50 -16.19 3.05
N GLY A 91 -12.31 -15.19 2.72
CA GLY A 91 -13.77 -15.19 2.79
C GLY A 91 -14.29 -14.52 4.06
N GLU A 92 -15.36 -13.74 3.93
CA GLU A 92 -15.91 -12.98 5.06
C GLU A 92 -16.65 -13.88 6.06
N SER A 93 -16.31 -13.73 7.33
CA SER A 93 -17.13 -14.26 8.43
C SER A 93 -18.19 -13.25 8.86
N LEU A 94 -19.36 -13.72 9.31
CA LEU A 94 -20.40 -12.86 9.89
C LEU A 94 -19.87 -12.00 11.05
N ALA A 95 -18.94 -12.54 11.83
CA ALA A 95 -18.29 -11.83 12.93
C ALA A 95 -17.46 -10.65 12.41
N ASN A 96 -16.65 -10.85 11.37
CA ASN A 96 -15.82 -9.78 10.79
C ASN A 96 -16.66 -8.75 10.04
N THR A 97 -17.70 -9.14 9.31
CA THR A 97 -18.63 -8.20 8.67
C THR A 97 -19.34 -7.33 9.71
N ARG A 98 -19.81 -7.94 10.81
CA ARG A 98 -20.39 -7.19 11.94
C ARG A 98 -19.38 -6.27 12.61
N ARG A 99 -18.13 -6.74 12.78
CA ARG A 99 -17.05 -5.92 13.33
C ARG A 99 -16.77 -4.72 12.45
N CYS A 100 -16.67 -4.90 11.13
CA CYS A 100 -16.51 -3.81 10.16
C CYS A 100 -17.63 -2.78 10.30
N LEU A 101 -18.89 -3.21 10.36
CA LEU A 101 -20.03 -2.32 10.56
C LEU A 101 -19.88 -1.50 11.86
N GLU A 102 -19.55 -2.15 12.96
CA GLU A 102 -19.47 -1.49 14.26
C GLU A 102 -18.26 -0.55 14.36
N THR A 103 -17.10 -0.90 13.80
CA THR A 103 -15.88 -0.09 13.81
C THR A 103 -16.01 1.13 12.91
N THR A 104 -16.56 0.96 11.70
CA THR A 104 -16.82 2.08 10.78
C THR A 104 -17.84 3.06 11.36
N ARG A 105 -18.94 2.58 11.94
CA ARG A 105 -19.90 3.44 12.65
C ARG A 105 -19.25 4.18 13.82
N ALA A 106 -18.38 3.52 14.58
CA ALA A 106 -17.67 4.18 15.68
C ALA A 106 -16.75 5.30 15.17
N PHE A 107 -15.96 5.03 14.12
CA PHE A 107 -15.10 6.01 13.47
C PHE A 107 -15.89 7.20 12.92
N MET A 108 -16.94 6.95 12.13
CA MET A 108 -17.79 8.00 11.55
C MET A 108 -18.48 8.83 12.63
N ARG A 109 -18.95 8.22 13.72
CA ARG A 109 -19.52 8.94 14.87
C ARG A 109 -18.49 9.82 15.56
N GLN A 110 -17.24 9.35 15.72
CA GLN A 110 -16.14 10.14 16.28
C GLN A 110 -15.85 11.38 15.41
N LYS A 111 -16.15 11.32 14.11
CA LYS A 111 -16.05 12.44 13.15
C LYS A 111 -17.29 13.33 13.09
N GLY A 112 -18.28 13.10 13.94
CA GLY A 112 -19.51 13.89 13.98
C GLY A 112 -20.54 13.50 12.92
N CYS A 113 -20.35 12.40 12.19
CA CYS A 113 -21.26 11.97 11.13
C CYS A 113 -22.47 11.20 11.69
N ASN A 114 -23.62 11.34 11.05
CA ASN A 114 -24.80 10.53 11.36
C ASN A 114 -24.67 9.12 10.80
N VAL A 115 -24.67 8.13 11.69
CA VAL A 115 -24.47 6.70 11.39
C VAL A 115 -25.76 5.86 11.43
N SER A 116 -26.92 6.51 11.42
CA SER A 116 -28.21 5.82 11.30
C SER A 116 -28.33 5.12 9.94
N ARG A 117 -28.86 3.89 9.92
CA ARG A 117 -29.04 3.08 8.70
C ARG A 117 -27.74 2.70 7.99
N TRP A 118 -26.60 2.78 8.69
CA TRP A 118 -25.33 2.37 8.13
C TRP A 118 -25.32 0.86 7.87
N SER A 119 -24.87 0.43 6.69
CA SER A 119 -24.73 -0.99 6.32
C SER A 119 -23.26 -1.39 6.14
N CYS A 120 -23.00 -2.69 6.15
CA CYS A 120 -21.72 -3.24 5.75
C CYS A 120 -21.96 -4.40 4.79
N ASP A 121 -21.44 -4.26 3.58
CA ASP A 121 -21.61 -5.20 2.49
C ASP A 121 -20.30 -5.95 2.21
N SER A 122 -20.38 -6.99 1.38
CA SER A 122 -19.24 -7.66 0.74
C SER A 122 -19.54 -7.81 -0.75
N LEU A 123 -18.53 -8.20 -1.54
CA LEU A 123 -18.68 -8.49 -2.97
C LEU A 123 -18.22 -9.93 -3.23
N PRO A 124 -18.84 -10.67 -4.16
CA PRO A 124 -18.33 -11.98 -4.56
C PRO A 124 -16.91 -11.86 -5.13
N HIS A 125 -15.97 -12.66 -4.62
CA HIS A 125 -14.60 -12.68 -5.10
C HIS A 125 -13.97 -14.08 -4.96
N GLY A 126 -12.87 -14.29 -5.67
CA GLY A 126 -12.05 -15.49 -5.56
C GLY A 126 -11.32 -15.53 -4.23
N LEU A 127 -11.18 -16.74 -3.67
CA LEU A 127 -10.51 -16.95 -2.39
C LEU A 127 -9.04 -17.29 -2.62
N GLN A 128 -8.19 -16.71 -1.79
CA GLN A 128 -6.79 -17.09 -1.67
C GLN A 128 -6.66 -18.55 -1.21
N GLN A 129 -5.66 -19.25 -1.75
CA GLN A 129 -5.39 -20.66 -1.46
C GLN A 129 -4.04 -20.90 -0.75
N ASP A 130 -3.25 -19.85 -0.56
CA ASP A 130 -1.93 -19.89 0.09
C ASP A 130 -1.91 -19.08 1.40
N GLY A 131 -0.78 -19.05 2.11
CA GLY A 131 -0.62 -18.29 3.36
C GLY A 131 0.02 -16.89 3.22
N THR A 132 0.34 -16.43 2.01
CA THR A 132 1.20 -15.24 1.80
C THR A 132 0.67 -14.22 0.81
N SER A 133 -0.47 -14.47 0.17
CA SER A 133 -1.04 -13.62 -0.88
C SER A 133 -2.12 -12.66 -0.39
N CYS A 134 -2.48 -12.63 0.89
CA CYS A 134 -3.60 -11.80 1.39
C CYS A 134 -3.38 -10.32 1.12
N GLY A 135 -2.14 -9.84 1.26
CA GLY A 135 -1.79 -8.47 0.90
C GLY A 135 -2.00 -8.17 -0.59
N ILE A 136 -1.69 -9.13 -1.48
CA ILE A 136 -1.88 -8.97 -2.93
C ILE A 136 -3.37 -8.95 -3.30
N PHE A 137 -4.16 -9.84 -2.70
CA PHE A 137 -5.61 -9.84 -2.88
C PHE A 137 -6.23 -8.53 -2.37
N ALA A 138 -5.85 -8.06 -1.17
CA ALA A 138 -6.36 -6.81 -0.62
C ALA A 138 -6.04 -5.59 -1.50
N LEU A 139 -4.83 -5.52 -2.08
CA LEU A 139 -4.46 -4.49 -3.04
C LEU A 139 -5.29 -4.59 -4.33
N LYS A 140 -5.49 -5.81 -4.87
CA LYS A 140 -6.26 -6.00 -6.10
C LYS A 140 -7.74 -5.68 -5.91
N PHE A 141 -8.30 -6.00 -4.75
CA PHE A 141 -9.65 -5.59 -4.36
C PHE A 141 -9.76 -4.06 -4.35
N ALA A 142 -8.79 -3.36 -3.76
CA ALA A 142 -8.80 -1.90 -3.69
C ALA A 142 -8.78 -1.27 -5.08
N GLU A 143 -7.93 -1.78 -5.98
CA GLU A 143 -7.85 -1.34 -7.37
C GLU A 143 -9.18 -1.52 -8.11
N LYS A 144 -9.76 -2.73 -8.09
CA LYS A 144 -11.04 -3.00 -8.75
C LYS A 144 -12.20 -2.17 -8.20
N VAL A 145 -12.24 -1.99 -6.87
CA VAL A 145 -13.24 -1.15 -6.22
C VAL A 145 -13.11 0.31 -6.65
N LEU A 146 -11.89 0.84 -6.75
CA LEU A 146 -11.65 2.21 -7.22
C LEU A 146 -11.94 2.39 -8.72
N GLU A 147 -11.77 1.34 -9.53
CA GLU A 147 -12.13 1.32 -10.96
C GLU A 147 -13.63 1.15 -11.19
N GLY A 148 -14.41 0.80 -10.15
CA GLY A 148 -15.83 0.46 -10.28
C GLY A 148 -16.06 -0.87 -11.00
N GLU A 149 -15.06 -1.75 -11.00
CA GLU A 149 -15.09 -3.05 -11.68
C GLU A 149 -15.50 -4.19 -10.74
N ALA A 150 -16.06 -5.26 -11.32
CA ALA A 150 -16.36 -6.47 -10.58
C ALA A 150 -15.06 -7.20 -10.16
N LEU A 151 -15.10 -7.85 -9.00
CA LEU A 151 -13.99 -8.68 -8.53
C LEU A 151 -13.94 -10.02 -9.27
N ASP A 152 -12.74 -10.51 -9.52
CA ASP A 152 -12.53 -11.83 -10.12
C ASP A 152 -13.02 -12.92 -9.15
N THR A 153 -13.99 -13.73 -9.58
CA THR A 153 -14.54 -14.83 -8.75
C THR A 153 -13.71 -16.11 -8.81
N LYS A 154 -12.78 -16.21 -9.76
CA LYS A 154 -11.85 -17.32 -9.92
C LYS A 154 -10.45 -16.79 -10.18
N VAL A 155 -9.55 -17.02 -9.24
CA VAL A 155 -8.18 -16.52 -9.29
C VAL A 155 -7.22 -17.69 -9.33
N SER A 156 -6.41 -17.77 -10.39
CA SER A 156 -5.36 -18.77 -10.53
C SER A 156 -4.06 -18.30 -9.89
N LEU A 157 -3.15 -19.21 -9.56
CA LEU A 157 -1.80 -18.87 -9.11
C LEU A 157 -1.05 -17.99 -10.13
N GLY A 158 -1.27 -18.22 -11.43
CA GLY A 158 -0.70 -17.40 -12.49
C GLY A 158 -1.18 -15.95 -12.45
N ALA A 159 -2.46 -15.73 -12.12
CA ALA A 159 -3.01 -14.38 -11.93
C ALA A 159 -2.38 -13.69 -10.72
N VAL A 160 -2.24 -14.39 -9.58
CA VAL A 160 -1.59 -13.86 -8.38
C VAL A 160 -0.13 -13.46 -8.67
N ASN A 161 0.61 -14.28 -9.43
CA ASN A 161 1.98 -13.96 -9.83
C ASN A 161 2.05 -12.71 -10.72
N LYS A 162 1.09 -12.55 -11.62
CA LYS A 162 0.98 -11.35 -12.46
C LYS A 162 0.71 -10.11 -11.59
N TRP A 163 -0.19 -10.19 -10.62
CA TRP A 163 -0.46 -9.10 -9.69
C TRP A 163 0.75 -8.76 -8.82
N ARG A 164 1.52 -9.76 -8.37
CA ARG A 164 2.78 -9.53 -7.66
C ARG A 164 3.79 -8.77 -8.51
N LEU A 165 3.96 -9.17 -9.77
CA LEU A 165 4.85 -8.51 -10.71
C LEU A 165 4.38 -7.08 -10.99
N GLU A 166 3.07 -6.87 -11.17
CA GLU A 166 2.45 -5.57 -11.37
C GLU A 166 2.69 -4.63 -10.18
N VAL A 167 2.47 -5.10 -8.95
CA VAL A 167 2.74 -4.34 -7.72
C VAL A 167 4.22 -3.95 -7.64
N ALA A 168 5.12 -4.92 -7.83
CA ALA A 168 6.56 -4.66 -7.77
C ALA A 168 6.99 -3.66 -8.84
N THR A 169 6.54 -3.84 -10.09
CA THR A 169 6.87 -2.97 -11.21
C THR A 169 6.35 -1.55 -10.98
N THR A 170 5.11 -1.41 -10.52
CA THR A 170 4.53 -0.10 -10.23
C THR A 170 5.28 0.60 -9.11
N LEU A 171 5.63 -0.09 -8.03
CA LEU A 171 6.41 0.51 -6.94
C LEU A 171 7.79 0.99 -7.40
N LEU A 172 8.44 0.27 -8.31
CA LEU A 172 9.72 0.67 -8.90
C LEU A 172 9.59 1.82 -9.90
N GLN A 173 8.47 1.91 -10.62
CA GLN A 173 8.23 2.99 -11.58
C GLN A 173 7.80 4.29 -10.92
N GLU A 174 7.11 4.18 -9.77
CA GLU A 174 6.59 5.33 -9.03
C GLU A 174 7.51 5.73 -7.87
N SER A 175 8.64 5.02 -7.68
CA SER A 175 9.70 5.47 -6.79
C SER A 175 10.36 6.71 -7.37
N ASP A 176 10.78 7.61 -6.48
CA ASP A 176 11.48 8.82 -6.90
C ASP A 176 12.70 8.48 -7.75
N ASP A 177 12.93 9.30 -8.78
CA ASP A 177 14.16 9.24 -9.54
C ASP A 177 15.29 9.79 -8.68
N LEU A 178 15.92 8.89 -7.92
CA LEU A 178 17.07 9.22 -7.08
C LEU A 178 18.35 9.38 -7.90
N SER A 179 18.30 9.44 -9.24
CA SER A 179 19.50 9.63 -10.06
C SER A 179 20.28 10.90 -9.69
N ASN A 180 19.58 11.92 -9.16
CA ASN A 180 20.18 13.18 -8.72
C ASN A 180 20.43 13.22 -7.20
N LEU A 181 20.13 12.15 -6.45
CA LEU A 181 20.27 12.07 -5.00
C LEU A 181 21.36 11.06 -4.62
N TYR A 182 22.34 11.49 -3.84
CA TYR A 182 23.46 10.63 -3.44
C TYR A 182 23.02 9.44 -2.59
N HIS A 183 23.44 8.23 -2.95
CA HIS A 183 22.98 7.02 -2.26
C HIS A 183 23.43 6.91 -0.79
N TYR A 184 24.56 7.55 -0.42
CA TYR A 184 25.10 7.47 0.94
C TYR A 184 24.60 8.60 1.85
N CYS A 185 24.45 9.83 1.33
CA CYS A 185 24.03 10.98 2.12
C CYS A 185 22.62 11.51 1.81
N GLY A 186 22.02 11.15 0.67
CA GLY A 186 20.67 11.56 0.29
C GLY A 186 20.51 13.04 -0.08
N CYS A 187 21.60 13.74 -0.41
CA CYS A 187 21.57 15.16 -0.82
C CYS A 187 21.61 15.29 -2.36
N GLU A 188 21.25 16.44 -2.93
CA GLU A 188 21.43 16.74 -4.37
C GLU A 188 22.73 17.50 -4.62
N GLU A 189 23.13 18.37 -3.68
CA GLU A 189 24.35 19.17 -3.72
C GLU A 189 24.93 19.31 -2.31
N ASN A 190 26.24 19.12 -2.18
CA ASN A 190 27.03 19.68 -1.08
C ASN A 190 28.22 20.46 -1.68
N GLU A 191 29.09 21.02 -0.84
CA GLU A 191 30.31 21.73 -1.29
C GLU A 191 31.42 20.81 -1.86
N ASP A 192 31.21 19.49 -1.87
CA ASP A 192 32.13 18.46 -2.37
C ASP A 192 32.01 18.34 -3.89
N THR A 193 32.95 18.97 -4.59
CA THR A 193 33.03 18.95 -6.05
C THR A 193 33.68 17.68 -6.59
N GLU A 194 34.18 16.79 -5.73
CA GLU A 194 34.89 15.57 -6.12
C GLU A 194 33.97 14.35 -6.07
N TRP A 195 33.96 13.59 -7.17
CA TRP A 195 33.07 12.44 -7.37
C TRP A 195 33.85 11.21 -7.79
N VAL A 196 33.36 10.03 -7.41
CA VAL A 196 33.92 8.73 -7.80
C VAL A 196 32.81 7.80 -8.29
N CYS A 197 33.05 7.07 -9.38
CA CYS A 197 32.10 6.13 -9.98
C CYS A 197 32.44 4.69 -9.59
N CYS A 198 31.44 3.87 -9.28
CA CYS A 198 31.63 2.43 -9.04
C CYS A 198 31.70 1.66 -10.37
N GLU A 199 32.75 0.87 -10.56
CA GLU A 199 32.98 0.11 -11.80
C GLU A 199 31.97 -1.03 -12.03
N ILE A 200 31.34 -1.55 -10.97
CA ILE A 200 30.36 -2.65 -11.10
C ILE A 200 28.96 -2.14 -11.47
N CYS A 201 28.46 -1.12 -10.75
CA CYS A 201 27.09 -0.65 -10.92
C CYS A 201 26.97 0.69 -11.67
N GLY A 202 28.08 1.33 -12.01
CA GLY A 202 28.11 2.61 -12.73
C GLY A 202 27.53 3.79 -11.92
N ARG A 203 27.40 3.65 -10.60
CA ARG A 203 26.83 4.69 -9.73
C ARG A 203 27.91 5.66 -9.25
N TRP A 204 27.57 6.94 -9.22
CA TRP A 204 28.44 8.01 -8.73
C TRP A 204 28.23 8.32 -7.25
N PHE A 205 29.30 8.66 -6.55
CA PHE A 205 29.32 8.97 -5.13
C PHE A 205 30.17 10.22 -4.88
N HIS A 206 29.77 11.06 -3.91
CA HIS A 206 30.67 12.07 -3.36
C HIS A 206 31.91 11.38 -2.80
N TYR A 207 33.07 11.90 -3.14
CA TYR A 207 34.35 11.40 -2.66
C TYR A 207 34.39 11.28 -1.13
N GLN A 208 33.87 12.29 -0.41
CA GLN A 208 33.86 12.29 1.05
C GLN A 208 32.89 11.28 1.66
N CYS A 209 31.78 10.98 1.00
CA CYS A 209 30.76 10.07 1.53
C CYS A 209 31.22 8.61 1.56
N VAL A 210 32.22 8.26 0.75
CA VAL A 210 32.73 6.89 0.61
C VAL A 210 34.15 6.76 1.16
N GLN A 211 34.47 7.57 2.17
CA GLN A 211 35.73 7.56 2.90
C GLN A 211 36.96 7.90 2.05
N ARG A 212 36.79 8.70 0.98
CA ARG A 212 37.89 9.25 0.17
C ARG A 212 38.82 8.15 -0.38
N PRO A 213 38.31 7.25 -1.25
CA PRO A 213 39.11 6.18 -1.84
C PRO A 213 40.26 6.76 -2.70
N PRO A 214 41.28 5.99 -3.08
CA PRO A 214 42.26 6.47 -4.07
C PRO A 214 41.55 6.79 -5.40
N LEU A 215 41.83 7.96 -5.99
CA LEU A 215 41.23 8.37 -7.29
C LEU A 215 41.91 7.73 -8.49
N ASP A 216 43.06 7.10 -8.27
CA ASP A 216 43.89 6.41 -9.25
C ASP A 216 43.64 4.89 -9.31
N GLU A 217 42.67 4.40 -8.55
CA GLU A 217 42.29 2.99 -8.49
C GLU A 217 40.81 2.77 -8.84
N ASP A 218 40.48 1.56 -9.29
CA ASP A 218 39.10 1.15 -9.51
C ASP A 218 38.31 1.19 -8.19
N TYR A 219 37.22 1.95 -8.18
CA TYR A 219 36.37 2.06 -7.00
C TYR A 219 35.21 1.06 -7.06
N PHE A 220 35.01 0.35 -5.94
CA PHE A 220 33.88 -0.56 -5.73
C PHE A 220 33.07 -0.07 -4.53
N CYS A 221 31.79 0.22 -4.73
CA CYS A 221 30.95 0.73 -3.64
C CYS A 221 30.60 -0.37 -2.64
N PRO A 222 30.31 -0.05 -1.36
CA PRO A 222 30.02 -1.05 -0.32
C PRO A 222 28.86 -2.02 -0.61
N ALA A 223 28.00 -1.69 -1.59
CA ALA A 223 26.92 -2.57 -2.03
C ALA A 223 27.34 -3.58 -3.12
N CYS A 224 28.50 -3.37 -3.74
CA CYS A 224 29.07 -4.21 -4.79
C CYS A 224 30.35 -4.96 -4.35
N ILE A 225 30.81 -4.74 -3.11
CA ILE A 225 31.88 -5.53 -2.46
C ILE A 225 31.24 -6.74 -1.76
#